data_AF-Q6KI23-F1
#
_entry.id   AF-Q6KI23-F1
#
_cell.length_a   1.000
_cell.length_b   1.000
_cell.length_c   1.000
_cell.angle_alpha   90.00
_cell.angle_beta   90.00
_cell.angle_gamma   90.00
#
_symmetry.space_group_name_H-M   'P 1'
#
loop_
_entity.id
_entity.type
_entity.pdbx_description
1 polymer ?
#
loop_
_entity_poly.entity_id
_entity_poly.type
_entity_poly.pdbx_seq_one_letter_code
_entity_poly.pdbx_strand_id
1 'polypeptide(L)'
;MSGTNFWNNSRIVYNITLSGIFFALVLIFQSFFSLFSIFGFLNINFTIVFIIILALVSNFKYALILLILRFIIGPAINSGYSEIGILGHFILLVSDVFFILFFTFAYYVLLTWKQIKLNKYIILIISSITATIFNAFWMVFLNGLIFTPLFFALLGQNSANFLFYMQPQIWNSLKGLFFNINTYWGGIFTLYTAFNLINFSLVSILFSSITIALFKAKIIENFDLKTFYFQKNFKKLKMNK
;
A
#
# COMPACT_ATOMS: atom_id res chain seq x y z
N MET A 1 -17.16 -36.00 -16.40
CA MET A 1 -17.34 -34.60 -15.94
C MET A 1 -16.60 -34.27 -14.62
N SER A 2 -15.55 -35.00 -14.22
CA SER A 2 -14.88 -34.80 -12.91
C SER A 2 -13.58 -33.97 -12.94
N GLY A 3 -12.99 -33.71 -14.12
CA GLY A 3 -11.68 -33.07 -14.21
C GLY A 3 -11.65 -31.59 -13.79
N THR A 4 -12.69 -30.82 -14.10
CA THR A 4 -12.71 -29.36 -13.85
C THR A 4 -12.73 -29.01 -12.36
N ASN A 5 -13.33 -29.88 -11.52
CA ASN A 5 -13.39 -29.65 -10.08
C ASN A 5 -12.05 -29.91 -9.39
N PHE A 6 -11.28 -30.92 -9.84
CA PHE A 6 -9.96 -31.21 -9.29
C PHE A 6 -8.96 -30.08 -9.54
N TRP A 7 -8.90 -29.56 -10.77
CA TRP A 7 -8.01 -28.45 -11.14
C TRP A 7 -8.35 -27.12 -10.44
N ASN A 8 -9.65 -26.85 -10.22
CA ASN A 8 -10.06 -25.67 -9.45
C ASN A 8 -9.68 -25.81 -7.98
N ASN A 9 -9.86 -26.99 -7.38
CA ASN A 9 -9.51 -27.23 -5.99
C ASN A 9 -8.01 -27.11 -5.74
N SER A 10 -7.17 -27.67 -6.61
CA SER A 10 -5.71 -27.55 -6.48
C SER A 10 -5.22 -26.10 -6.60
N ARG A 11 -5.84 -25.27 -7.44
CA ARG A 11 -5.53 -23.83 -7.52
C ARG A 11 -5.95 -23.06 -6.26
N ILE A 12 -7.09 -23.40 -5.66
CA ILE A 12 -7.55 -22.77 -4.42
C ILE A 12 -6.59 -23.13 -3.27
N VAL A 13 -6.25 -24.42 -3.12
CA VAL A 13 -5.30 -24.89 -2.11
C VAL A 13 -3.93 -24.21 -2.26
N TYR A 14 -3.43 -24.09 -3.50
CA TYR A 14 -2.19 -23.35 -3.79
C TYR A 14 -2.26 -21.89 -3.32
N ASN A 15 -3.34 -21.18 -3.67
CA ASN A 15 -3.49 -19.77 -3.28
C ASN A 15 -3.59 -19.58 -1.76
N ILE A 16 -4.31 -20.46 -1.06
CA ILE A 16 -4.42 -20.43 0.40
C ILE A 16 -3.04 -20.67 1.03
N THR A 17 -2.32 -21.71 0.58
CA THR A 17 -0.99 -22.07 1.09
C THR A 17 -0.01 -20.92 0.88
N LEU A 18 0.01 -20.35 -0.32
CA LEU A 18 0.87 -19.21 -0.65
C LEU A 18 0.50 -17.98 0.19
N SER A 19 -0.79 -17.68 0.34
CA SER A 19 -1.26 -16.58 1.18
C SER A 19 -0.83 -16.74 2.64
N GLY A 20 -0.85 -17.96 3.17
CA GLY A 20 -0.36 -18.26 4.52
C GLY A 20 1.13 -17.97 4.68
N ILE A 21 1.95 -18.40 3.71
CA ILE A 21 3.41 -18.12 3.71
C ILE A 21 3.68 -16.61 3.65
N PHE A 22 3.02 -15.91 2.72
CA PHE A 22 3.18 -14.46 2.59
C PHE A 22 2.66 -13.70 3.81
N PHE A 23 1.59 -14.18 4.45
CA PHE A 23 1.09 -13.58 5.68
C PHE A 23 2.07 -13.76 6.83
N ALA A 24 2.70 -14.93 6.97
CA ALA A 24 3.76 -15.13 7.96
C ALA A 24 4.92 -14.14 7.75
N LEU A 25 5.36 -13.93 6.50
CA LEU A 25 6.37 -12.92 6.17
C LEU A 25 5.92 -11.49 6.52
N VAL A 26 4.65 -11.16 6.26
CA VAL A 26 4.06 -9.87 6.66
C VAL A 26 4.16 -9.68 8.17
N LEU A 27 3.81 -10.68 8.99
CA LEU A 27 3.86 -10.57 10.46
C LEU A 27 5.31 -10.47 10.98
N ILE A 28 6.24 -11.24 10.39
CA ILE A 28 7.66 -11.15 10.74
C ILE A 28 8.18 -9.74 10.48
N PHE A 29 7.98 -9.19 9.29
CA PHE A 29 8.45 -7.84 8.95
C PHE A 29 7.71 -6.75 9.71
N GLN A 30 6.45 -6.99 10.09
CA GLN A 30 5.71 -6.05 10.94
C GLN A 30 6.35 -5.93 12.32
N SER A 31 6.90 -7.01 12.87
CA SER A 31 7.57 -7.00 14.16
C SER A 31 8.87 -6.16 14.13
N PHE A 32 9.54 -6.10 12.97
CA PHE A 32 10.75 -5.27 12.78
C PHE A 32 10.44 -3.79 12.53
N PHE A 33 9.20 -3.42 12.25
CA PHE A 33 8.78 -2.06 11.92
C PHE A 33 9.07 -1.05 13.03
N SER A 34 8.96 -1.47 14.30
CA SER A 34 9.23 -0.62 15.46
C SER A 34 10.68 -0.12 15.49
N LEU A 35 11.61 -0.81 14.82
CA LEU A 35 13.02 -0.43 14.76
C LEU A 35 13.30 0.74 13.80
N PHE A 36 12.38 1.01 12.87
CA PHE A 36 12.55 2.03 11.82
C PHE A 36 11.60 3.22 12.03
N SER A 37 11.53 3.72 13.26
CA SER A 37 10.75 4.91 13.59
C SER A 37 11.51 6.20 13.30
N ILE A 38 10.91 7.05 12.49
CA ILE A 38 11.34 8.41 12.19
C ILE A 38 10.36 9.35 12.92
N PHE A 39 10.89 10.28 13.72
CA PHE A 39 10.10 11.23 14.51
C PHE A 39 9.13 10.62 15.54
N GLY A 40 9.22 9.31 15.83
CA GLY A 40 8.43 8.63 16.86
C GLY A 40 7.00 8.22 16.47
N PHE A 41 6.49 8.69 15.32
CA PHE A 41 5.15 8.34 14.82
C PHE A 41 5.12 7.95 13.33
N LEU A 42 6.23 8.15 12.59
CA LEU A 42 6.34 7.79 11.18
C LEU A 42 7.31 6.62 11.03
N ASN A 43 6.81 5.47 10.62
CA ASN A 43 7.61 4.26 10.58
C ASN A 43 7.63 3.69 9.16
N ILE A 44 8.80 3.22 8.70
CA ILE A 44 8.97 2.67 7.35
C ILE A 44 8.36 1.27 7.27
N ASN A 45 7.36 1.05 6.41
CA ASN A 45 6.64 -0.22 6.32
C ASN A 45 7.01 -1.03 5.07
N PHE A 46 7.79 -2.10 5.26
CA PHE A 46 8.14 -3.03 4.18
C PHE A 46 7.13 -4.16 3.95
N THR A 47 6.13 -4.34 4.83
CA THR A 47 5.20 -5.48 4.74
C THR A 47 4.37 -5.48 3.46
N ILE A 48 4.10 -4.29 2.90
CA ILE A 48 3.40 -4.13 1.62
C ILE A 48 4.10 -4.80 0.45
N VAL A 49 5.44 -4.97 0.51
CA VAL A 49 6.22 -5.66 -0.53
C VAL A 49 5.74 -7.10 -0.71
N PHE A 50 5.50 -7.82 0.38
CA PHE A 50 4.99 -9.19 0.34
C PHE A 50 3.56 -9.25 -0.17
N ILE A 51 2.72 -8.31 0.27
CA ILE A 51 1.31 -8.24 -0.12
C ILE A 51 1.17 -7.98 -1.62
N ILE A 52 1.94 -7.04 -2.18
CA ILE A 52 1.88 -6.73 -3.60
C ILE A 52 2.45 -7.88 -4.45
N ILE A 53 3.50 -8.58 -4.00
CA ILE A 53 3.99 -9.78 -4.67
C ILE A 53 2.91 -10.87 -4.68
N LEU A 54 2.20 -11.09 -3.55
CA LEU A 54 1.08 -12.04 -3.52
C LEU A 54 -0.02 -11.63 -4.50
N ALA A 55 -0.31 -10.34 -4.62
CA ALA A 55 -1.27 -9.82 -5.61
C ALA A 55 -0.85 -10.16 -7.05
N LEU A 56 0.45 -10.15 -7.35
CA LEU A 56 0.99 -10.52 -8.66
C LEU A 56 0.97 -12.04 -8.92
N VAL A 57 1.32 -12.85 -7.92
CA VAL A 57 1.52 -14.29 -8.10
C VAL A 57 0.21 -15.08 -7.99
N SER A 58 -0.71 -14.66 -7.13
CA SER A 58 -1.93 -15.41 -6.81
C SER A 58 -3.20 -14.72 -7.32
N ASN A 59 -3.72 -13.77 -6.55
CA ASN A 59 -4.89 -12.98 -6.89
C ASN A 59 -4.94 -11.73 -6.01
N PHE A 60 -5.40 -10.62 -6.58
CA PHE A 60 -5.68 -9.39 -5.85
C PHE A 60 -6.62 -9.61 -4.64
N LYS A 61 -7.58 -10.54 -4.74
CA LYS A 61 -8.48 -10.87 -3.62
C LYS A 61 -7.73 -11.36 -2.37
N TYR A 62 -6.74 -12.24 -2.54
CA TYR A 62 -5.96 -12.75 -1.41
C TYR A 62 -5.07 -11.67 -0.81
N ALA A 63 -4.50 -10.79 -1.64
CA ALA A 63 -3.75 -9.62 -1.15
C ALA A 63 -4.62 -8.67 -0.32
N LEU A 64 -5.86 -8.40 -0.75
CA LEU A 64 -6.82 -7.60 0.04
C LEU A 64 -7.17 -8.27 1.37
N ILE A 65 -7.38 -9.59 1.37
CA ILE A 65 -7.60 -10.34 2.62
C ILE A 65 -6.41 -10.18 3.55
N LEU A 66 -5.17 -10.31 3.04
CA LEU A 66 -3.96 -10.11 3.84
C LEU A 66 -3.85 -8.69 4.41
N LEU A 67 -4.25 -7.66 3.65
CA LEU A 67 -4.29 -6.29 4.17
C LEU A 67 -5.26 -6.14 5.33
N ILE A 68 -6.46 -6.71 5.22
CA ILE A 68 -7.47 -6.70 6.28
C ILE A 68 -6.96 -7.47 7.50
N LEU A 69 -6.41 -8.67 7.30
CA LEU A 69 -5.86 -9.48 8.39
C LEU A 69 -4.71 -8.74 9.11
N ARG A 70 -3.83 -8.08 8.35
CA ARG A 70 -2.74 -7.28 8.92
C ARG A 70 -3.28 -6.07 9.70
N PHE A 71 -4.36 -5.44 9.26
CA PHE A 71 -5.01 -4.38 10.02
C PHE A 71 -5.60 -4.89 11.34
N ILE A 72 -6.25 -6.06 11.32
CA ILE A 72 -6.90 -6.65 12.50
C ILE A 72 -5.86 -7.12 13.52
N ILE A 73 -4.82 -7.83 13.06
CA ILE A 73 -3.81 -8.47 13.92
C ILE A 73 -2.67 -7.51 14.26
N GLY A 74 -2.40 -6.55 13.39
CA GLY A 74 -1.25 -5.64 13.49
C GLY A 74 -1.12 -4.90 14.82
N PRO A 75 -2.21 -4.31 15.38
CA PRO A 75 -2.17 -3.66 16.68
C PRO A 75 -1.65 -4.57 17.80
N ALA A 76 -1.99 -5.87 17.77
CA ALA A 76 -1.56 -6.82 18.79
C ALA A 76 -0.03 -7.04 18.81
N ILE A 77 0.67 -6.77 17.71
CA ILE A 77 2.11 -7.00 17.58
C ILE A 77 2.92 -5.78 18.04
N ASN A 78 2.47 -4.56 17.71
CA ASN A 78 3.33 -3.38 17.80
C ASN A 78 2.94 -2.40 18.93
N SER A 79 1.66 -2.12 19.10
CA SER A 79 1.20 -0.93 19.84
C SER A 79 0.02 -1.19 20.78
N GLY A 80 -0.47 -2.43 20.82
CA GLY A 80 -1.72 -2.79 21.47
C GLY A 80 -2.94 -2.20 20.76
N TYR A 81 -4.13 -2.60 21.20
CA TYR A 81 -5.41 -2.08 20.69
C TYR A 81 -5.77 -0.70 21.27
N SER A 82 -4.79 0.19 21.44
CA SER A 82 -5.04 1.58 21.78
C SER A 82 -5.69 2.31 20.60
N GLU A 83 -6.47 3.36 20.86
CA GLU A 83 -7.14 4.14 19.79
C GLU A 83 -6.14 4.69 18.77
N ILE A 84 -5.00 5.20 19.26
CA ILE A 84 -3.88 5.70 18.44
C ILE A 84 -3.24 4.55 17.66
N GLY A 85 -3.04 3.39 18.29
CA GLY A 85 -2.51 2.19 17.63
C GLY A 85 -3.40 1.73 16.49
N ILE A 86 -4.71 1.64 16.73
CA ILE A 86 -5.71 1.27 15.72
C ILE A 86 -5.72 2.30 14.57
N LEU A 87 -5.69 3.60 14.87
CA LEU A 87 -5.60 4.65 13.85
C LEU A 87 -4.33 4.49 13.00
N GLY A 88 -3.17 4.23 13.61
CA GLY A 88 -1.92 3.98 12.88
C GLY A 88 -2.03 2.81 11.91
N HIS A 89 -2.60 1.68 12.36
CA HIS A 89 -2.82 0.53 11.49
C HIS A 89 -3.88 0.78 10.40
N PHE A 90 -4.87 1.62 10.68
CA PHE A 90 -5.86 2.04 9.68
C PHE A 90 -5.22 2.92 8.59
N ILE A 91 -4.37 3.86 8.96
CA ILE A 91 -3.60 4.69 8.01
C ILE A 91 -2.75 3.79 7.11
N LEU A 92 -2.08 2.78 7.68
CA LEU A 92 -1.31 1.80 6.90
C LEU A 92 -2.19 0.99 5.94
N LEU A 93 -3.37 0.55 6.38
CA LEU A 93 -4.33 -0.14 5.51
C LEU A 93 -4.72 0.72 4.33
N VAL A 94 -5.14 1.96 4.58
CA VAL A 94 -5.57 2.91 3.54
C VAL A 94 -4.43 3.19 2.57
N SER A 95 -3.25 3.54 3.09
CA SER A 95 -2.06 3.83 2.28
C SER A 95 -1.68 2.68 1.35
N ASP A 96 -1.74 1.45 1.84
CA ASP A 96 -1.36 0.28 1.07
C ASP A 96 -2.42 -0.14 0.05
N VAL A 97 -3.70 0.03 0.35
CA VAL A 97 -4.77 -0.16 -0.64
C VAL A 97 -4.56 0.81 -1.81
N PHE A 98 -4.32 2.09 -1.54
CA PHE A 98 -4.10 3.09 -2.59
C PHE A 98 -2.81 2.82 -3.38
N PHE A 99 -1.73 2.43 -2.71
CA PHE A 99 -0.49 2.04 -3.39
C PHE A 99 -0.72 0.90 -4.38
N ILE A 100 -1.39 -0.20 -3.97
CA ILE A 100 -1.66 -1.33 -4.88
C ILE A 100 -2.62 -0.90 -6.00
N LEU A 101 -3.63 -0.07 -5.73
CA LEU A 101 -4.54 0.44 -6.76
C LEU A 101 -3.81 1.28 -7.81
N PHE A 102 -2.99 2.26 -7.39
CA PHE A 102 -2.21 3.08 -8.30
C PHE A 102 -1.19 2.26 -9.09
N PHE A 103 -0.51 1.32 -8.44
CA PHE A 103 0.40 0.39 -9.13
C PHE A 103 -0.35 -0.43 -10.19
N THR A 104 -1.46 -1.05 -9.82
CA THR A 104 -2.25 -1.90 -10.72
C THR A 104 -2.78 -1.11 -11.91
N PHE A 105 -3.27 0.11 -11.64
CA PHE A 105 -3.77 1.01 -12.66
C PHE A 105 -2.66 1.43 -13.64
N ALA A 106 -1.52 1.91 -13.14
CA ALA A 106 -0.39 2.29 -13.98
C ALA A 106 0.13 1.12 -14.82
N TYR A 107 0.25 -0.06 -14.20
CA TYR A 107 0.68 -1.28 -14.85
C TYR A 107 -0.28 -1.71 -15.97
N TYR A 108 -1.58 -1.64 -15.72
CA TYR A 108 -2.61 -1.94 -16.72
C TYR A 108 -2.59 -0.95 -17.89
N VAL A 109 -2.48 0.35 -17.62
CA VAL A 109 -2.40 1.38 -18.66
C VAL A 109 -1.19 1.14 -19.56
N LEU A 110 -0.01 0.92 -18.98
CA LEU A 110 1.22 0.69 -19.75
C LEU A 110 1.17 -0.59 -20.59
N LEU A 111 0.54 -1.66 -20.10
CA LEU A 111 0.38 -2.90 -20.88
C LEU A 111 -0.66 -2.78 -22.01
N THR A 112 -1.71 -1.99 -21.82
CA THR A 112 -2.77 -1.85 -22.82
C THR A 112 -2.46 -0.80 -23.88
N TRP A 113 -1.50 0.08 -23.61
CA TRP A 113 -1.07 1.11 -24.54
C TRP A 113 -0.27 0.49 -25.70
N LYS A 114 -0.97 0.14 -26.79
CA LYS A 114 -0.42 -0.57 -27.96
C LYS A 114 0.80 0.08 -28.63
N GLN A 115 1.01 1.38 -28.43
CA GLN A 115 2.13 2.12 -29.02
C GLN A 115 3.44 1.89 -28.25
N ILE A 116 3.37 1.41 -27.01
CA ILE A 116 4.50 1.32 -26.10
C ILE A 116 4.99 -0.13 -26.05
N LYS A 117 6.04 -0.46 -26.82
CA LYS A 117 6.73 -1.76 -26.77
C LYS A 117 7.79 -1.79 -25.67
N LEU A 118 7.38 -1.64 -24.41
CA LEU A 118 8.31 -1.70 -23.28
C LEU A 118 8.54 -3.13 -22.80
N ASN A 119 9.76 -3.39 -22.32
CA ASN A 119 10.08 -4.62 -21.60
C ASN A 119 9.26 -4.69 -20.29
N LYS A 120 8.76 -5.88 -19.93
CA LYS A 120 8.02 -6.13 -18.68
C LYS A 120 8.71 -5.60 -17.42
N TYR A 121 10.05 -5.60 -17.38
CA TYR A 121 10.82 -5.04 -16.25
C TYR A 121 10.70 -3.53 -16.18
N ILE A 122 10.72 -2.85 -17.34
CA ILE A 122 10.56 -1.39 -17.41
C ILE A 122 9.13 -1.02 -17.03
N ILE A 123 8.13 -1.77 -17.50
CA ILE A 123 6.73 -1.56 -17.12
C ILE A 123 6.56 -1.67 -15.60
N LEU A 124 7.13 -2.71 -14.98
CA LEU A 124 7.11 -2.88 -13.53
C LEU A 124 7.70 -1.66 -12.81
N ILE A 125 8.89 -1.23 -13.21
CA ILE A 125 9.60 -0.09 -12.60
C ILE A 125 8.80 1.20 -12.75
N ILE A 126 8.36 1.55 -13.97
CA ILE A 126 7.58 2.77 -14.20
C ILE A 126 6.26 2.73 -13.41
N SER A 127 5.61 1.57 -13.33
CA SER A 127 4.37 1.42 -12.55
C SER A 127 4.60 1.62 -11.05
N SER A 128 5.72 1.10 -10.52
CA SER A 128 6.10 1.30 -9.12
C SER A 128 6.44 2.76 -8.81
N ILE A 129 7.18 3.45 -9.69
CA ILE A 129 7.49 4.89 -9.57
C ILE A 129 6.21 5.72 -9.59
N THR A 130 5.32 5.41 -10.54
CA THR A 130 4.02 6.08 -10.67
C THR A 130 3.20 5.89 -9.38
N ALA A 131 3.10 4.66 -8.87
CA ALA A 131 2.41 4.38 -7.62
C ALA A 131 3.01 5.12 -6.43
N THR A 132 4.35 5.18 -6.31
CA THR A 132 5.05 5.93 -5.26
C THR A 132 4.67 7.41 -5.29
N ILE A 133 4.69 8.04 -6.46
CA ILE A 133 4.39 9.47 -6.61
C ILE A 133 2.92 9.74 -6.24
N PHE A 134 1.98 9.02 -6.86
CA PHE A 134 0.56 9.23 -6.61
C PHE A 134 0.17 8.91 -5.17
N ASN A 135 0.71 7.84 -4.58
CA ASN A 135 0.43 7.50 -3.20
C ASN A 135 1.03 8.52 -2.23
N ALA A 136 2.21 9.06 -2.49
CA ALA A 136 2.81 10.09 -1.64
C ALA A 136 1.94 11.35 -1.58
N PHE A 137 1.50 11.85 -2.73
CA PHE A 137 0.60 13.03 -2.77
C PHE A 137 -0.77 12.74 -2.17
N TRP A 138 -1.32 11.55 -2.43
CA TRP A 138 -2.60 11.15 -1.85
C TRP A 138 -2.53 11.07 -0.32
N MET A 139 -1.45 10.51 0.22
CA MET A 139 -1.23 10.46 1.66
C MET A 139 -0.97 11.82 2.27
N VAL A 140 -0.34 12.77 1.57
CA VAL A 140 -0.23 14.17 2.04
C VAL A 140 -1.61 14.79 2.21
N PHE A 141 -2.49 14.59 1.22
CA PHE A 141 -3.87 15.10 1.28
C PHE A 141 -4.66 14.48 2.43
N LEU A 142 -4.62 13.15 2.58
CA LEU A 142 -5.31 12.46 3.67
C LEU A 142 -4.74 12.81 5.06
N ASN A 143 -3.42 12.99 5.19
CA ASN A 143 -2.83 13.45 6.45
C ASN A 143 -3.29 14.86 6.78
N GLY A 144 -3.24 15.79 5.81
CA GLY A 144 -3.65 17.17 6.02
C GLY A 144 -5.12 17.34 6.41
N LEU A 145 -6.03 16.54 5.84
CA LEU A 145 -7.46 16.67 6.08
C LEU A 145 -8.03 15.76 7.17
N ILE A 146 -7.50 14.55 7.31
CA ILE A 146 -8.17 13.48 8.07
C ILE A 146 -7.25 12.95 9.18
N PHE A 147 -6.09 12.39 8.82
CA PHE A 147 -5.32 11.61 9.78
C PHE A 147 -4.59 12.45 10.83
N THR A 148 -3.99 13.57 10.45
CA THR A 148 -3.32 14.45 11.41
C THR A 148 -4.34 15.10 12.36
N PRO A 149 -5.47 15.66 11.89
CA PRO A 149 -6.53 16.14 12.78
C PRO A 149 -7.06 15.05 13.73
N LEU A 150 -7.35 13.84 13.21
CA LEU A 150 -7.77 12.70 14.04
C LEU A 150 -6.75 12.34 15.11
N PHE A 151 -5.47 12.25 14.74
CA PHE A 151 -4.38 11.91 15.65
C PHE A 151 -4.32 12.88 16.83
N PHE A 152 -4.39 14.19 16.57
CA PHE A 152 -4.35 15.19 17.65
C PHE A 152 -5.65 15.28 18.45
N ALA A 153 -6.80 14.98 17.84
CA ALA A 153 -8.06 14.83 18.57
C ALA A 153 -8.00 13.66 19.57
N LEU A 154 -7.43 12.51 19.18
CA LEU A 154 -7.23 11.37 20.08
C LEU A 154 -6.22 11.67 21.22
N LEU A 155 -5.31 12.63 21.03
CA LEU A 155 -4.42 13.13 22.08
C LEU A 155 -5.08 14.14 23.02
N GLY A 156 -6.38 14.40 22.88
CA GLY A 156 -7.11 15.34 23.72
C GLY A 156 -6.87 16.82 23.38
N GLN A 157 -6.22 17.13 22.26
CA GLN A 157 -6.02 18.52 21.80
C GLN A 157 -7.24 19.06 21.03
N ASN A 158 -8.43 18.88 21.62
CA ASN A 158 -9.72 19.23 21.02
C ASN A 158 -9.94 20.75 20.99
N SER A 159 -9.81 21.35 19.80
CA SER A 159 -10.62 22.52 19.45
C SER A 159 -11.72 22.08 18.48
N ALA A 160 -12.97 22.37 18.83
CA ALA A 160 -14.23 21.73 18.40
C ALA A 160 -14.60 21.70 16.89
N ASN A 161 -13.69 21.97 15.95
CA ASN A 161 -13.98 21.87 14.51
C ASN A 161 -13.02 20.90 13.82
N PHE A 162 -13.39 19.61 13.91
CA PHE A 162 -12.73 18.43 13.36
C PHE A 162 -12.25 18.53 11.90
N LEU A 163 -12.83 19.44 11.10
CA LEU A 163 -12.76 19.36 9.64
C LEU A 163 -12.08 20.52 8.91
N PHE A 164 -11.75 21.65 9.55
CA PHE A 164 -11.38 22.83 8.75
C PHE A 164 -10.17 23.66 9.17
N TYR A 165 -9.82 23.75 10.44
CA TYR A 165 -8.66 24.54 10.83
C TYR A 165 -8.06 24.00 12.12
N MET A 166 -6.83 23.49 12.07
CA MET A 166 -6.00 23.59 13.28
C MET A 166 -5.93 25.07 13.62
N GLN A 167 -6.46 25.42 14.80
CA GLN A 167 -6.36 26.80 15.27
C GLN A 167 -4.87 27.21 15.25
N PRO A 168 -4.56 28.45 14.84
CA PRO A 168 -3.17 28.95 14.81
C PRO A 168 -2.42 28.73 16.14
N GLN A 169 -3.15 28.70 17.26
CA GLN A 169 -2.61 28.44 18.60
C GLN A 169 -2.10 27.00 18.76
N ILE A 170 -2.86 26.00 18.30
CA ILE A 170 -2.44 24.59 18.32
C ILE A 170 -1.26 24.41 17.37
N TRP A 171 -1.34 24.98 16.16
CA TRP A 171 -0.24 24.89 15.19
C TRP A 171 1.08 25.44 15.73
N ASN A 172 1.06 26.57 16.43
CA ASN A 172 2.26 27.16 17.02
C ASN A 172 2.96 26.24 18.03
N SER A 173 2.21 25.39 18.74
CA SER A 173 2.77 24.39 19.66
C SER A 173 3.32 23.15 18.95
N LEU A 174 2.79 22.84 17.75
CA LEU A 174 3.13 21.63 17.00
C LEU A 174 4.15 21.84 15.88
N LYS A 175 4.38 23.08 15.44
CA LYS A 175 5.23 23.41 14.28
C LYS A 175 6.65 22.82 14.37
N GLY A 176 7.16 22.56 15.58
CA GLY A 176 8.44 21.87 15.78
C GLY A 176 8.51 20.48 15.13
N LEU A 177 7.41 19.71 15.17
CA LEU A 177 7.29 18.41 14.49
C LEU A 177 7.25 18.53 12.96
N PHE A 178 6.97 19.74 12.46
CA PHE A 178 6.81 20.06 11.05
C PHE A 178 7.89 21.05 10.57
N PHE A 179 9.12 20.87 11.07
CA PHE A 179 10.30 21.65 10.68
C PHE A 179 10.18 23.16 10.91
N ASN A 180 9.43 23.57 11.92
CA ASN A 180 9.15 24.97 12.26
C ASN A 180 8.55 25.79 11.11
N ILE A 181 7.80 25.15 10.21
CA ILE A 181 7.12 25.86 9.11
C ILE A 181 5.92 26.64 9.64
N ASN A 182 5.80 27.90 9.24
CA ASN A 182 4.81 28.83 9.79
C ASN A 182 3.36 28.50 9.37
N THR A 183 3.15 27.74 8.29
CA THR A 183 1.82 27.39 7.80
C THR A 183 1.53 25.90 7.98
N TYR A 184 0.32 25.56 8.43
CA TYR A 184 -0.14 24.18 8.60
C TYR A 184 0.10 23.35 7.34
N TRP A 185 -0.42 23.81 6.20
CA TRP A 185 -0.28 23.11 4.92
C TRP A 185 1.18 23.00 4.46
N GLY A 186 2.02 24.01 4.70
CA GLY A 186 3.44 23.94 4.38
C GLY A 186 4.17 22.88 5.20
N GLY A 187 3.84 22.76 6.48
CA GLY A 187 4.38 21.74 7.37
C GLY A 187 3.92 20.33 7.01
N ILE A 188 2.61 20.14 6.83
CA ILE A 188 2.01 18.87 6.37
C ILE A 188 2.64 18.44 5.06
N PHE A 189 2.67 19.34 4.07
CA PHE A 189 3.20 19.03 2.75
C PHE A 189 4.68 18.64 2.84
N THR A 190 5.51 19.41 3.54
CA THR A 190 6.95 19.11 3.68
C THR A 190 7.18 17.76 4.35
N LEU A 191 6.60 17.55 5.54
CA LEU A 191 6.82 16.35 6.33
C LEU A 191 6.32 15.10 5.62
N TYR A 192 5.05 15.09 5.23
CA TYR A 192 4.44 13.89 4.67
C TYR A 192 4.88 13.63 3.23
N THR A 193 5.23 14.66 2.44
CA THR A 193 5.81 14.40 1.10
C THR A 193 7.17 13.75 1.23
N ALA A 194 8.06 14.30 2.07
CA ALA A 194 9.38 13.74 2.29
C ALA A 194 9.29 12.31 2.84
N PHE A 195 8.51 12.10 3.90
CA PHE A 195 8.36 10.77 4.49
C PHE A 195 7.74 9.75 3.54
N ASN A 196 6.61 10.08 2.88
CA ASN A 196 5.93 9.12 2.00
C ASN A 196 6.76 8.82 0.75
N LEU A 197 7.47 9.79 0.17
CA LEU A 197 8.37 9.53 -0.95
C LEU A 197 9.52 8.61 -0.53
N ILE A 198 10.15 8.84 0.61
CA ILE A 198 11.22 7.96 1.11
C ILE A 198 10.67 6.55 1.35
N ASN A 199 9.59 6.43 2.12
CA ASN A 199 8.98 5.15 2.47
C ASN A 199 8.58 4.35 1.22
N PHE A 200 7.80 4.95 0.32
CA PHE A 200 7.33 4.25 -0.87
C PHE A 200 8.39 4.08 -1.96
N SER A 201 9.48 4.87 -1.96
CA SER A 201 10.63 4.61 -2.83
C SER A 201 11.37 3.36 -2.39
N LEU A 202 11.63 3.22 -1.08
CA LEU A 202 12.28 2.02 -0.53
C LEU A 202 11.42 0.77 -0.76
N VAL A 203 10.11 0.87 -0.56
CA VAL A 203 9.15 -0.19 -0.91
C VAL A 203 9.24 -0.54 -2.40
N SER A 204 9.18 0.45 -3.30
CA SER A 204 9.22 0.23 -4.75
C SER A 204 10.53 -0.40 -5.22
N ILE A 205 11.67 0.00 -4.64
CA ILE A 205 12.98 -0.59 -4.92
C ILE A 205 13.01 -2.06 -4.50
N LEU A 206 12.62 -2.36 -3.26
CA LEU A 206 12.65 -3.72 -2.73
C LEU A 206 11.68 -4.63 -3.48
N PHE A 207 10.45 -4.17 -3.69
CA PHE A 207 9.43 -4.86 -4.48
C PHE A 207 9.89 -5.16 -5.89
N SER A 208 10.41 -4.16 -6.61
CA SER A 208 10.84 -4.34 -7.99
C SER A 208 12.02 -5.31 -8.07
N SER A 209 12.98 -5.21 -7.15
CA SER A 209 14.16 -6.08 -7.10
C SER A 209 13.77 -7.54 -6.88
N ILE A 210 12.93 -7.81 -5.87
CA ILE A 210 12.44 -9.17 -5.58
C ILE A 210 11.64 -9.70 -6.77
N THR A 211 10.72 -8.92 -7.32
CA THR A 211 9.87 -9.35 -8.43
C THR A 211 10.68 -9.65 -9.70
N ILE A 212 11.70 -8.86 -10.01
CA ILE A 212 12.63 -9.12 -11.10
C ILE A 212 13.40 -10.42 -10.86
N ALA A 213 13.87 -10.67 -9.64
CA ALA A 213 14.54 -11.93 -9.29
C ALA A 213 13.60 -13.14 -9.47
N LEU A 214 12.34 -13.03 -9.03
CA LEU A 214 11.32 -14.07 -9.20
C LEU A 214 11.01 -14.34 -10.68
N PHE A 215 10.97 -13.30 -11.52
CA PHE A 215 10.82 -13.44 -12.97
C PHE A 215 12.02 -14.15 -13.61
N LYS A 216 13.25 -13.80 -13.21
CA LYS A 216 14.47 -14.45 -13.72
C LYS A 216 14.57 -15.91 -13.30
N ALA A 217 14.15 -16.21 -12.06
CA ALA A 217 14.08 -17.57 -11.53
C ALA A 217 12.94 -18.41 -12.12
N LYS A 218 12.10 -17.84 -13.01
CA LYS A 218 10.93 -18.49 -13.59
C LYS A 218 9.94 -19.02 -12.53
N ILE A 219 9.94 -18.43 -11.34
CA ILE A 219 8.90 -18.69 -10.33
C ILE A 219 7.59 -18.03 -10.79
N ILE A 220 7.70 -16.92 -11.52
CA ILE A 220 6.58 -16.20 -12.13
C ILE A 220 6.74 -16.28 -13.65
N GLU A 221 6.23 -17.34 -14.29
CA GLU A 221 6.43 -17.54 -15.74
C GLU A 221 5.43 -16.77 -16.61
N ASN A 222 4.18 -16.61 -16.14
CA ASN A 222 3.11 -15.95 -16.88
C ASN A 222 2.42 -14.91 -16.00
N PHE A 223 2.93 -13.68 -16.05
CA PHE A 223 2.15 -12.52 -15.64
C PHE A 223 1.07 -12.27 -16.70
N ASP A 224 0.04 -13.11 -16.73
CA ASP A 224 -1.11 -12.87 -17.58
C ASP A 224 -2.06 -11.94 -16.81
N LEU A 225 -2.26 -10.73 -17.33
CA LEU A 225 -3.25 -9.77 -16.83
C LEU A 225 -4.64 -10.39 -16.66
N LYS A 226 -4.92 -11.56 -17.26
CA LYS A 226 -6.13 -12.35 -17.01
C LYS A 226 -6.40 -12.64 -15.52
N THR A 227 -5.37 -12.66 -14.67
CA THR A 227 -5.53 -12.92 -13.23
C THR A 227 -6.09 -11.71 -12.48
N PHE A 228 -5.83 -10.49 -12.98
CA PHE A 228 -6.62 -9.31 -12.64
C PHE A 228 -7.89 -9.35 -13.49
N TYR A 229 -9.03 -9.66 -12.87
CA TYR A 229 -10.35 -9.93 -13.47
C TYR A 229 -10.86 -8.97 -14.57
N PHE A 230 -10.16 -7.87 -14.86
CA PHE A 230 -10.54 -6.87 -15.85
C PHE A 230 -10.58 -7.41 -17.30
N GLN A 231 -9.66 -8.27 -17.75
CA GLN A 231 -9.65 -8.65 -19.17
C GLN A 231 -10.75 -9.64 -19.59
N LYS A 232 -11.20 -10.54 -18.71
CA LYS A 232 -12.19 -11.57 -19.08
C LYS A 232 -13.57 -10.96 -19.37
N ASN A 233 -13.92 -9.86 -18.72
CA ASN A 233 -15.19 -9.15 -18.94
C ASN A 233 -15.12 -8.16 -20.12
N PHE A 234 -13.97 -7.53 -20.38
CA PHE A 234 -13.84 -6.63 -21.54
C PHE A 234 -13.83 -7.35 -22.88
N LYS A 235 -13.33 -8.59 -22.96
CA LYS A 235 -13.48 -9.42 -24.18
C LYS A 235 -14.95 -9.77 -24.46
N LYS A 236 -15.76 -9.99 -23.43
CA LYS A 236 -17.23 -10.18 -23.58
C LYS A 236 -17.91 -8.91 -24.09
N LEU A 237 -17.49 -7.73 -23.62
CA LEU A 237 -18.03 -6.44 -24.08
C LEU A 237 -17.64 -6.09 -25.52
N LYS A 238 -16.51 -6.59 -26.03
CA LYS A 238 -16.10 -6.42 -27.44
C LYS A 238 -16.71 -7.42 -28.42
N MET A 239 -17.29 -8.53 -27.95
CA MET A 239 -17.98 -9.49 -28.82
C MET A 239 -19.49 -9.22 -28.95
N ASN A 240 -20.00 -8.19 -28.26
CA ASN A 240 -21.39 -7.74 -28.31
C ASN A 240 -21.55 -6.36 -29.00
N LYS A 241 -20.56 -5.94 -29.79
CA LYS A 241 -20.63 -4.79 -30.72
C LYS A 241 -20.26 -5.29 -32.11
#